data_AF-A0A662Y2C5-F1
#
_entry.id   AF-A0A662Y2C5-F1
#
_cell.length_a   1.000
_cell.length_b   1.000
_cell.length_c   1.000
_cell.angle_alpha   90.00
_cell.angle_beta   90.00
_cell.angle_gamma   90.00
#
_symmetry.space_group_name_H-M   'P 1'
#
loop_
_entity.id
_entity.type
_entity.pdbx_description
1 polymer ?
#
loop_
_entity_poly.entity_id
_entity_poly.type
_entity_poly.pdbx_seq_one_letter_code
_entity_poly.pdbx_strand_id
1 'polypeptide(L)'
;IQLDEDERDLWMDLTPYMNPTPHIVQEQTPVPRAFRLFRSLGLRHLIVLNRRNEVRGVITRKDLTPSHLKFCLEALSETDKQRIQGYFHRDRAGSERFEDVEKTLLNITDNS
;
A
#
# COMPACT_ATOMS: atom_id res chain seq x y z
N ILE A 1 -15.51 -26.43 -13.14
CA ILE A 1 -16.36 -25.57 -13.98
C ILE A 1 -15.63 -25.44 -15.31
N GLN A 2 -16.17 -26.01 -16.39
CA GLN A 2 -15.66 -25.83 -17.74
C GLN A 2 -16.71 -25.04 -18.50
N LEU A 3 -16.29 -23.94 -19.13
CA LEU A 3 -17.13 -23.12 -20.01
C LEU A 3 -17.00 -23.68 -21.43
N ASP A 4 -18.13 -23.80 -22.13
CA ASP A 4 -18.13 -24.14 -23.56
C ASP A 4 -17.58 -22.97 -24.41
N GLU A 5 -17.43 -23.16 -25.72
CA GLU A 5 -16.85 -22.13 -26.59
C GLU A 5 -17.76 -20.89 -26.71
N ASP A 6 -19.07 -21.11 -26.76
CA ASP A 6 -20.06 -20.03 -26.91
C ASP A 6 -20.18 -19.17 -25.63
N GLU A 7 -20.08 -19.78 -24.44
CA GLU A 7 -20.12 -19.11 -23.14
C GLU A 7 -18.95 -18.16 -22.90
N ARG A 8 -17.80 -18.41 -23.53
CA ARG A 8 -16.60 -17.55 -23.38
C ARG A 8 -16.70 -16.24 -24.14
N ASP A 9 -17.51 -16.21 -25.18
CA ASP A 9 -17.74 -15.02 -26.01
C ASP A 9 -18.86 -14.12 -25.45
N LEU A 10 -19.51 -14.55 -24.37
CA LEU A 10 -20.52 -13.76 -23.67
C LEU A 10 -19.91 -12.63 -22.83
N TRP A 11 -20.65 -11.53 -22.73
CA TRP A 11 -20.32 -10.42 -21.84
C TRP A 11 -20.89 -10.63 -20.44
N MET A 12 -20.08 -10.36 -19.43
CA MET A 12 -20.51 -10.40 -18.04
C MET A 12 -20.51 -8.99 -17.46
N ASP A 13 -21.70 -8.49 -17.11
CA ASP A 13 -21.81 -7.23 -16.38
C ASP A 13 -21.48 -7.45 -14.90
N LEU A 14 -20.32 -6.95 -14.48
CA LEU A 14 -19.86 -7.01 -13.10
C LEU A 14 -20.32 -5.79 -12.27
N THR A 15 -20.89 -4.76 -12.90
CA THR A 15 -21.31 -3.52 -12.24
C THR A 15 -22.13 -3.72 -10.96
N PRO A 16 -23.15 -4.60 -10.91
CA PRO A 16 -23.96 -4.80 -9.70
C PRO A 16 -23.21 -5.54 -8.58
N TYR A 17 -22.09 -6.19 -8.88
CA TYR A 17 -21.29 -6.96 -7.91
C TYR A 17 -20.04 -6.23 -7.44
N MET A 18 -19.65 -5.15 -8.14
CA MET A 18 -18.50 -4.34 -7.78
C MET A 18 -18.81 -3.43 -6.59
N ASN A 19 -17.79 -3.13 -5.79
CA ASN A 19 -17.85 -2.03 -4.83
C ASN A 19 -17.72 -0.70 -5.60
N PRO A 20 -18.77 0.16 -5.62
CA PRO A 20 -18.71 1.43 -6.34
C PRO A 20 -17.80 2.46 -5.67
N THR A 21 -17.44 2.26 -4.40
CA THR A 21 -16.64 3.19 -3.60
C THR A 21 -15.49 2.46 -2.90
N PRO A 22 -14.48 1.99 -3.63
CA PRO A 22 -13.29 1.39 -3.02
C PRO A 22 -12.48 2.44 -2.25
N HIS A 23 -11.75 2.01 -1.22
CA HIS A 23 -10.77 2.87 -0.57
C HIS A 23 -9.59 3.12 -1.51
N ILE A 24 -9.26 4.40 -1.68
CA ILE A 24 -8.23 4.87 -2.59
C ILE A 24 -7.19 5.74 -1.86
N VAL A 25 -5.96 5.69 -2.34
CA VAL A 25 -4.89 6.66 -2.03
C VAL A 25 -4.27 7.15 -3.33
N GLN A 26 -3.67 8.34 -3.26
CA GLN A 26 -2.89 8.86 -4.38
C GLN A 26 -1.48 8.25 -4.39
N GLU A 27 -0.85 8.12 -5.55
CA GLU A 27 0.52 7.59 -5.69
C GLU A 27 1.57 8.38 -4.89
N GLN A 28 1.34 9.68 -4.67
CA GLN A 28 2.17 10.52 -3.81
C GLN A 28 1.87 10.40 -2.30
N THR A 29 0.97 9.50 -1.89
CA THR A 29 0.59 9.35 -0.47
C THR A 29 1.75 8.71 0.29
N PRO A 30 2.22 9.33 1.39
CA PRO A 30 3.29 8.74 2.19
C PRO A 30 2.92 7.37 2.75
N VAL A 31 3.88 6.45 2.74
CA VAL A 31 3.71 5.06 3.23
C VAL A 31 3.11 5.00 4.64
N PRO A 32 3.56 5.81 5.64
CA PRO A 32 2.94 5.78 6.98
C PRO A 32 1.44 6.08 6.97
N ARG A 33 1.00 7.01 6.11
CA ARG A 33 -0.41 7.39 5.98
C ARG A 33 -1.21 6.26 5.33
N ALA A 34 -0.68 5.65 4.27
CA ALA A 34 -1.32 4.50 3.62
C ALA A 34 -1.41 3.29 4.59
N PHE A 35 -0.36 3.02 5.35
CA PHE A 35 -0.32 1.95 6.35
C PHE A 35 -1.35 2.16 7.47
N ARG A 36 -1.44 3.39 8.02
CA ARG A 36 -2.45 3.73 9.02
C ARG A 36 -3.86 3.59 8.49
N LEU A 37 -4.14 4.08 7.28
CA LEU A 37 -5.45 3.91 6.63
C LEU A 37 -5.80 2.43 6.47
N PHE A 38 -4.84 1.62 5.98
CA PHE A 38 -5.01 0.19 5.79
C PHE A 38 -5.32 -0.55 7.09
N ARG A 39 -4.53 -0.30 8.15
CA ARG A 39 -4.69 -0.96 9.46
C ARG A 39 -5.95 -0.50 10.20
N SER A 40 -6.21 0.81 10.25
CA SER A 40 -7.35 1.37 10.99
C SER A 40 -8.70 0.92 10.44
N LEU A 41 -8.79 0.71 9.12
CA LEU A 41 -10.02 0.25 8.46
C LEU A 41 -10.05 -1.26 8.19
N GLY A 42 -9.00 -2.00 8.59
CA GLY A 42 -8.94 -3.46 8.39
C GLY A 42 -8.98 -3.88 6.91
N LEU A 43 -8.39 -3.09 6.01
CA LEU A 43 -8.50 -3.30 4.57
C LEU A 43 -7.82 -4.61 4.11
N ARG A 44 -8.28 -5.12 2.97
CA ARG A 44 -7.61 -6.20 2.22
C ARG A 44 -6.84 -5.66 1.02
N HIS A 45 -7.42 -4.66 0.36
CA HIS A 45 -6.89 -4.00 -0.82
C HIS A 45 -7.07 -2.51 -0.66
N LEU A 46 -6.04 -1.75 -0.98
CA LEU A 46 -6.07 -0.30 -1.04
C LEU A 46 -5.60 0.13 -2.43
N ILE A 47 -6.48 0.78 -3.18
CA ILE A 47 -6.22 1.11 -4.58
C ILE A 47 -5.36 2.37 -4.65
N VAL A 48 -4.31 2.35 -5.47
CA VAL A 48 -3.43 3.50 -5.70
C VAL A 48 -3.78 4.12 -7.04
N LEU A 49 -4.15 5.40 -7.01
CA LEU A 49 -4.51 6.18 -8.19
C LEU A 49 -3.46 7.27 -8.46
N ASN A 50 -3.30 7.65 -9.72
CA ASN A 50 -2.62 8.89 -10.05
C ASN A 50 -3.58 10.10 -10.05
N ARG A 51 -3.07 11.28 -10.39
CA ARG A 51 -3.84 12.53 -10.48
C ARG A 51 -4.94 12.53 -11.56
N ARG A 52 -4.91 11.58 -12.49
CA ARG A 52 -5.91 11.39 -13.56
C ARG A 52 -6.94 10.30 -13.23
N ASN A 53 -6.94 9.79 -12.00
CA ASN A 53 -7.77 8.67 -11.54
C ASN A 53 -7.51 7.36 -12.29
N GLU A 54 -6.32 7.20 -12.87
CA GLU A 54 -5.87 5.94 -13.44
C GLU A 54 -5.28 5.06 -12.34
N VAL A 55 -5.60 3.77 -12.36
CA VAL A 55 -5.04 2.79 -11.42
C VAL A 55 -3.56 2.60 -11.69
N ARG A 56 -2.73 2.88 -10.68
CA ARG A 56 -1.27 2.66 -10.71
C ARG A 56 -0.84 1.40 -9.98
N GLY A 57 -1.66 0.93 -9.03
CA GLY A 57 -1.38 -0.30 -8.31
C GLY A 57 -2.39 -0.60 -7.21
N VAL A 58 -2.14 -1.69 -6.50
CA VAL A 58 -2.95 -2.14 -5.37
C VAL A 58 -2.01 -2.49 -4.22
N ILE A 59 -2.24 -1.91 -3.06
CA ILE A 59 -1.53 -2.26 -1.82
C ILE A 59 -2.36 -3.33 -1.10
N THR A 60 -1.68 -4.40 -0.69
CA THR A 60 -2.25 -5.53 0.04
C THR A 60 -1.44 -5.81 1.31
N ARG A 61 -1.88 -6.78 2.11
CA ARG A 61 -1.21 -7.12 3.38
C ARG A 61 0.26 -7.52 3.21
N LYS A 62 0.60 -8.25 2.14
CA LYS A 62 1.98 -8.71 1.90
C LYS A 62 2.93 -7.54 1.62
N ASP A 63 2.42 -6.46 1.04
CA ASP A 63 3.19 -5.27 0.67
C ASP A 63 3.50 -4.40 1.91
N LEU A 64 2.75 -4.59 2.99
CA LEU A 64 2.93 -3.88 4.26
C LEU A 64 3.66 -4.70 5.32
N THR A 65 4.31 -5.80 4.91
CA THR A 65 5.16 -6.59 5.80
C THR A 65 6.49 -5.88 6.06
N PRO A 66 7.09 -5.99 7.26
CA PRO A 66 8.37 -5.35 7.55
C PRO A 66 9.48 -5.75 6.55
N SER A 67 9.54 -7.03 6.18
CA SER A 67 10.50 -7.54 5.21
C SER A 67 10.32 -6.92 3.82
N HIS A 68 9.08 -6.81 3.34
CA HIS A 68 8.80 -6.18 2.05
C HIS A 68 9.11 -4.69 2.06
N LEU A 69 8.71 -3.97 3.12
CA LEU A 69 9.01 -2.55 3.25
C LEU A 69 10.52 -2.29 3.32
N LYS A 70 11.27 -3.10 4.07
CA LYS A 70 12.73 -3.03 4.11
C LYS A 70 13.34 -3.22 2.72
N PHE A 71 12.94 -4.28 2.02
CA PHE A 71 13.41 -4.56 0.66
C PHE A 71 13.12 -3.38 -0.30
N CYS A 72 11.92 -2.81 -0.24
CA CYS A 72 11.57 -1.64 -1.05
C CYS A 72 12.40 -0.42 -0.69
N LEU A 73 12.63 -0.15 0.60
CA LEU A 73 13.45 0.99 1.05
C LEU A 73 14.90 0.86 0.58
N GLU A 74 15.48 -0.34 0.62
CA GLU A 74 16.83 -0.61 0.16
C GLU A 74 16.98 -0.43 -1.36
N ALA A 75 15.93 -0.74 -2.12
CA ALA A 75 15.90 -0.56 -3.58
C ALA A 75 15.75 0.89 -4.06
N LEU A 76 15.48 1.85 -3.15
CA LEU A 76 15.35 3.26 -3.49
C LEU A 76 16.72 3.92 -3.75
N SER A 77 16.73 4.92 -4.63
CA SER A 77 17.90 5.80 -4.79
C SER A 77 18.14 6.62 -3.52
N GLU A 78 19.38 7.02 -3.27
CA GLU A 78 19.71 7.89 -2.12
C GLU A 78 18.94 9.21 -2.14
N THR A 79 18.69 9.76 -3.33
CA THR A 79 17.84 10.94 -3.49
C THR A 79 16.39 10.69 -3.06
N ASP A 80 15.84 9.51 -3.33
CA ASP A 80 14.48 9.16 -2.93
C ASP A 80 14.39 8.91 -1.43
N LYS A 81 15.40 8.25 -0.84
CA LYS A 81 15.51 8.06 0.61
C LYS A 81 15.51 9.41 1.35
N GLN A 82 16.27 10.39 0.86
CA GLN A 82 16.27 11.75 1.43
C GLN A 82 14.90 12.42 1.32
N ARG A 83 14.20 12.26 0.18
CA ARG A 83 12.86 12.84 -0.03
C ARG A 83 11.82 12.27 0.93
N ILE A 84 11.92 10.98 1.28
CA ILE A 84 10.94 10.34 2.16
C ILE A 84 11.23 10.49 3.65
N GLN A 85 12.46 10.88 4.03
CA GLN A 85 12.87 11.05 5.43
C GLN A 85 11.92 11.97 6.22
N GLY A 86 11.46 13.07 5.60
CA GLY A 86 10.55 14.03 6.20
C GLY A 86 9.12 13.51 6.46
N TYR A 87 8.72 12.38 5.88
CA TYR A 87 7.39 11.80 6.08
C TYR A 87 7.25 11.05 7.41
N PHE A 88 8.36 10.63 8.01
CA PHE A 88 8.35 9.83 9.25
C PHE A 88 8.34 10.69 10.52
N HIS A 89 8.78 11.95 10.44
CA HIS A 89 8.97 12.82 11.61
C HIS A 89 7.73 13.64 12.00
N ARG A 90 6.58 13.43 11.36
CA ARG A 90 5.39 14.30 11.52
C ARG A 90 4.27 13.76 12.41
N ASP A 91 4.40 12.58 13.02
CA ASP A 91 3.29 12.01 13.80
C ASP A 91 3.29 12.48 15.27
N ARG A 92 2.26 13.26 15.63
CA ARG A 92 1.92 13.66 17.00
C ARG A 92 1.43 12.45 17.81
N ALA A 93 2.25 11.99 18.74
CA ALA A 93 1.95 11.53 20.12
C ALA A 93 0.78 10.56 20.47
N GLY A 94 0.00 9.99 19.53
CA GLY A 94 -1.27 9.34 19.92
C GLY A 94 -1.72 8.05 19.23
N SER A 95 -0.92 7.42 18.36
CA SER A 95 -1.33 6.19 17.68
C SER A 95 -0.12 5.26 17.65
N GLU A 96 -0.32 3.97 17.96
CA GLU A 96 0.71 2.91 18.02
C GLU A 96 1.91 3.22 17.13
N ARG A 97 3.03 3.47 17.81
CA ARG A 97 4.11 4.31 17.34
C ARG A 97 4.72 3.72 16.08
N PHE A 98 4.67 4.49 15.00
CA PHE A 98 5.54 4.23 13.86
C PHE A 98 7.02 4.18 14.28
N GLU A 99 7.42 4.82 15.40
CA GLU A 99 8.73 4.62 16.03
C GLU A 99 9.05 3.15 16.35
N ASP A 100 8.05 2.30 16.63
CA ASP A 100 8.24 0.86 16.85
C ASP A 100 8.41 0.10 15.53
N VAL A 101 7.74 0.55 14.46
CA VAL A 101 7.92 0.01 13.09
C VAL A 101 9.26 0.46 12.51
N GLU A 102 9.63 1.71 12.69
CA GLU A 102 10.91 2.31 12.32
C GLU A 102 12.06 1.69 13.13
N LYS A 103 11.94 1.54 14.46
CA LYS A 103 12.91 0.76 15.27
C LYS A 103 12.99 -0.69 14.84
N THR A 104 11.87 -1.33 14.50
CA THR A 104 11.90 -2.72 14.00
C THR A 104 12.59 -2.79 12.63
N LEU A 105 12.36 -1.83 11.75
CA LEU A 105 13.01 -1.78 10.43
C LEU A 105 14.51 -1.40 10.53
N LEU A 106 14.88 -0.50 11.45
CA LEU A 106 16.26 -0.06 11.72
C LEU A 106 17.07 -1.04 12.59
N ASN A 107 16.45 -1.82 13.48
CA ASN A 107 17.16 -2.84 14.26
C ASN A 107 17.55 -4.07 13.41
N ILE A 108 16.94 -4.26 12.23
CA ILE A 108 17.32 -5.32 11.28
C ILE A 108 18.57 -4.87 10.46
N THR A 109 19.06 -3.63 10.61
CA THR A 109 20.32 -3.19 10.00
C THR A 109 21.56 -3.37 10.89
N ASP A 110 21.40 -3.70 12.19
CA ASP A 110 22.51 -3.76 13.14
C ASP A 110 22.93 -5.20 13.57
N ASN A 111 22.31 -6.25 13.00
CA ASN A 111 22.63 -7.65 13.31
C ASN A 111 23.08 -8.47 12.08
N SER A 112 23.88 -7.86 11.19
CA SER A 112 24.64 -8.55 10.14
C SER A 112 26.06 -8.04 10.07
#